data_AF-A0A7L1EAL8-F1
#
_entry.id   AF-A0A7L1EAL8-F1
#
_cell.length_a   1.000
_cell.length_b   1.000
_cell.length_c   1.000
_cell.angle_alpha   90.00
_cell.angle_beta   90.00
_cell.angle_gamma   90.00
#
_symmetry.space_group_name_H-M   'P 1'
#
loop_
_entity.id
_entity.type
_entity.pdbx_description
1 polymer ?
#
loop_
_entity_poly.entity_id
_entity_poly.type
_entity_poly.pdbx_seq_one_letter_code
_entity_poly.pdbx_strand_id
1 'polypeptide(L)'
;MSKPPPKPAKPGQVKVFRALYTFEPRTPDELYFEEGDIIYISDMVSLRHVDLILLRCSISHLKYFPFYLQSDTNWWKGTCKGRTGLIPSNYVAEQAESIDNPLHEAAKRGNLSWLRECLDNRVGVNGLDKAGNTALYWACHGGHKDVVDVLLTQANLELNQQNKLGDTALHAAAWKGYADIVEMLLEKGARTDLKNNEKKLALDMATNAACASLLKKKQSGGAVRTLSNAEEYLDDEDSD
;
A
#
# COMPACT_ATOMS: atom_id res chain seq x y z
N MET A 1 -18.71 27.25 4.31
CA MET A 1 -17.48 27.29 3.49
C MET A 1 -17.28 25.89 2.94
N SER A 2 -17.48 25.68 1.63
CA SER A 2 -17.24 24.39 0.99
C SER A 2 -15.74 24.09 1.04
N LYS A 3 -15.38 22.84 1.39
CA LYS A 3 -13.99 22.41 1.28
C LYS A 3 -13.57 22.53 -0.20
N PRO A 4 -12.36 23.03 -0.49
CA PRO A 4 -11.87 23.09 -1.87
C PRO A 4 -11.87 21.67 -2.47
N PRO A 5 -12.18 21.53 -3.77
CA PRO A 5 -12.20 20.23 -4.43
C PRO A 5 -10.84 19.52 -4.24
N PRO A 6 -10.83 18.19 -4.09
CA PRO A 6 -9.59 17.44 -3.92
C PRO A 6 -8.62 17.77 -5.06
N LYS A 7 -7.39 18.20 -4.73
CA LYS A 7 -6.34 18.48 -5.73
C LYS A 7 -6.21 17.31 -6.70
N PRO A 8 -6.08 17.49 -8.02
CA PRO A 8 -5.94 16.37 -8.96
C PRO A 8 -4.83 15.41 -8.51
N ALA A 9 -5.07 14.11 -8.62
CA ALA A 9 -4.03 13.11 -8.36
C ALA A 9 -2.84 13.33 -9.33
N LYS A 10 -1.62 13.02 -8.89
CA LYS A 10 -0.51 12.88 -9.85
C LYS A 10 -0.91 11.80 -10.88
N PRO A 11 -0.52 11.94 -12.17
CA PRO A 11 -0.81 10.92 -13.18
C PRO A 11 -0.38 9.53 -12.68
N GLY A 12 -1.34 8.59 -12.60
CA GLY A 12 -1.09 7.22 -12.13
C GLY A 12 -1.28 6.96 -10.63
N GLN A 13 -1.65 7.95 -9.81
CA GLN A 13 -1.93 7.74 -8.39
C GLN A 13 -3.44 7.56 -8.14
N VAL A 14 -3.83 6.36 -7.68
CA VAL A 14 -5.21 6.07 -7.29
C VAL A 14 -5.56 6.77 -5.98
N LYS A 15 -6.73 7.40 -5.94
CA LYS A 15 -7.31 7.92 -4.69
C LYS A 15 -8.48 7.09 -4.25
N VAL A 16 -8.61 6.94 -2.94
CA VAL A 16 -9.63 6.06 -2.35
C VAL A 16 -10.60 6.89 -1.54
N PHE A 17 -11.88 6.61 -1.68
CA PHE A 17 -12.96 7.29 -0.99
C PHE A 17 -13.93 6.27 -0.37
N ARG A 18 -14.64 6.69 0.66
CA ARG A 18 -15.82 6.00 1.17
C ARG A 18 -17.07 6.74 0.75
N ALA A 19 -18.04 6.05 0.14
CA ALA A 19 -19.36 6.60 -0.14
C ALA A 19 -20.08 6.93 1.18
N LEU A 20 -20.56 8.17 1.34
CA LEU A 20 -21.38 8.55 2.49
C LEU A 20 -22.88 8.36 2.23
N TYR A 21 -23.27 8.25 0.95
CA TYR A 21 -24.64 8.03 0.51
C TYR A 21 -24.67 7.12 -0.72
N THR A 22 -25.73 6.34 -0.91
CA THR A 22 -25.93 5.52 -2.12
C THR A 22 -26.02 6.39 -3.37
N PHE A 23 -25.43 5.91 -4.48
CA PHE A 23 -25.52 6.55 -5.79
C PHE A 23 -26.18 5.62 -6.80
N GLU A 24 -27.32 6.06 -7.34
CA GLU A 24 -28.06 5.34 -8.37
C GLU A 24 -27.69 5.86 -9.78
N PRO A 25 -27.21 4.98 -10.69
CA PRO A 25 -26.78 5.40 -12.01
C PRO A 25 -27.97 5.78 -12.90
N ARG A 26 -27.82 6.86 -13.65
CA ARG A 26 -28.82 7.33 -14.64
C ARG A 26 -28.53 6.83 -16.05
N THR A 27 -27.29 6.43 -16.31
CA THR A 27 -26.86 5.86 -17.60
C THR A 27 -26.14 4.53 -17.37
N PRO A 28 -26.10 3.63 -18.36
CA PRO A 28 -25.41 2.34 -18.22
C PRO A 28 -23.89 2.45 -17.98
N ASP A 29 -23.30 3.61 -18.28
CA ASP A 29 -21.88 3.89 -18.11
C ASP A 29 -21.54 4.37 -16.67
N GLU A 30 -22.55 4.76 -15.89
CA GLU A 30 -22.41 5.22 -14.50
C GLU A 30 -22.30 4.03 -13.52
N LEU A 31 -21.50 4.19 -12.47
CA LEU A 31 -21.26 3.14 -11.50
C LEU A 31 -22.31 3.16 -10.39
N TYR A 32 -22.96 2.03 -10.11
CA TYR A 32 -23.78 1.88 -8.89
C TYR A 32 -22.92 1.49 -7.69
N PHE A 33 -23.16 2.14 -6.55
CA PHE A 33 -22.56 1.82 -5.26
C PHE A 33 -23.43 2.33 -4.10
N GLU A 34 -23.28 1.71 -2.93
CA GLU A 34 -24.09 1.93 -1.73
C GLU A 34 -23.33 2.79 -0.70
N GLU A 35 -24.06 3.32 0.28
CA GLU A 35 -23.45 3.93 1.46
C GLU A 35 -22.44 2.97 2.13
N GLY A 36 -21.25 3.48 2.43
CA GLY A 36 -20.16 2.74 3.05
C GLY A 36 -19.19 2.07 2.08
N ASP A 37 -19.54 1.95 0.79
CA ASP A 37 -18.69 1.35 -0.24
C ASP A 37 -17.38 2.09 -0.44
N ILE A 38 -16.34 1.35 -0.83
CA ILE A 38 -15.04 1.90 -1.17
C ILE A 38 -14.94 2.16 -2.66
N ILE A 39 -14.54 3.38 -3.00
CA ILE A 39 -14.42 3.87 -4.37
C ILE A 39 -12.95 4.17 -4.66
N TYR A 40 -12.42 3.59 -5.74
CA TYR A 40 -11.06 3.78 -6.22
C TYR A 40 -11.07 4.62 -7.48
N ILE A 41 -10.55 5.85 -7.42
CA ILE A 41 -10.53 6.79 -8.53
C ILE A 41 -9.15 6.77 -9.18
N SER A 42 -9.12 6.35 -10.44
CA SER A 42 -7.89 6.15 -11.22
C SER A 42 -7.61 7.27 -12.20
N ASP A 43 -8.65 8.01 -12.62
CA ASP A 43 -8.53 9.14 -13.52
C ASP A 43 -9.38 10.31 -13.02
N MET A 44 -8.72 11.44 -12.73
CA MET A 44 -9.34 12.70 -12.32
C MET A 44 -9.35 13.73 -13.44
N VAL A 45 -8.96 13.35 -14.66
CA VAL A 45 -9.12 14.20 -15.82
C VAL A 45 -10.62 14.41 -16.01
N SER A 46 -11.04 15.66 -15.89
CA SER A 46 -12.39 16.10 -16.16
C SER A 46 -12.77 15.73 -17.59
N LEU A 47 -13.34 14.54 -17.80
CA LEU A 47 -14.01 14.22 -19.04
C LEU A 47 -15.24 15.10 -19.09
N ARG A 48 -15.22 16.14 -19.95
CA ARG A 48 -16.44 16.84 -20.28
C ARG A 48 -17.30 15.89 -21.09
N HIS A 49 -18.60 15.86 -20.84
CA HIS A 49 -19.54 14.97 -21.55
C HIS A 49 -19.43 15.06 -23.09
N VAL A 50 -18.98 16.21 -23.61
CA VAL A 50 -18.71 16.45 -25.04
C VAL A 50 -17.57 15.59 -25.61
N ASP A 51 -16.59 15.19 -24.80
CA ASP A 51 -15.47 14.35 -25.24
C ASP A 51 -15.89 12.87 -25.38
N LEU A 52 -16.87 12.41 -24.58
CA LEU A 52 -17.47 11.07 -24.68
C LEU A 52 -18.39 10.93 -25.91
N ILE A 53 -19.08 12.01 -26.30
CA ILE A 53 -19.91 12.05 -27.51
C ILE A 53 -19.04 11.96 -28.76
N LEU A 54 -17.88 12.62 -28.79
CA LEU A 54 -16.96 12.56 -29.94
C LEU A 54 -16.30 11.19 -30.10
N LEU A 55 -16.03 10.45 -29.02
CA LEU A 55 -15.52 9.07 -29.10
C LEU A 55 -16.59 8.08 -29.61
N ARG A 56 -17.88 8.34 -29.33
CA ARG A 56 -19.01 7.52 -29.80
C ARG A 56 -19.52 7.90 -31.20
N CYS A 57 -19.19 9.08 -31.73
CA CYS A 57 -19.58 9.52 -33.08
C CYS A 57 -18.95 8.73 -34.24
N SER A 58 -18.04 7.77 -33.97
CA SER A 58 -17.57 6.82 -34.99
C SER A 58 -18.50 5.62 -35.18
N ILE A 59 -19.53 5.46 -34.33
CA ILE A 59 -20.53 4.40 -34.46
C ILE A 59 -21.86 5.05 -34.85
N SER A 60 -22.16 4.96 -36.13
CA SER A 60 -23.40 5.40 -36.76
C SER A 60 -24.60 4.69 -36.15
N HIS A 61 -25.28 5.34 -35.22
CA HIS A 61 -26.74 5.41 -35.01
C HIS A 61 -27.01 5.82 -33.56
N LEU A 62 -27.68 6.96 -33.37
CA LEU A 62 -29.01 6.98 -32.72
C LEU A 62 -29.50 8.43 -32.55
N LYS A 63 -30.70 8.66 -33.10
CA LYS A 63 -31.61 9.73 -32.72
C LYS A 63 -32.11 9.44 -31.31
N TYR A 64 -32.60 10.47 -30.61
CA TYR A 64 -33.14 10.50 -29.24
C TYR A 64 -32.15 10.84 -28.12
N PHE A 65 -31.95 12.13 -27.88
CA PHE A 65 -31.68 12.65 -26.54
C PHE A 65 -32.44 13.97 -26.36
N PRO A 66 -33.54 14.01 -25.60
CA PRO A 66 -34.10 15.25 -25.09
C PRO A 66 -33.47 15.59 -23.73
N PHE A 67 -32.97 16.83 -23.64
CA PHE A 67 -33.09 17.73 -22.49
C PHE A 67 -32.59 17.25 -21.10
N TYR A 68 -31.32 17.53 -20.77
CA TYR A 68 -30.88 18.11 -19.49
C TYR A 68 -29.47 18.70 -19.68
N LEU A 69 -29.42 19.87 -20.32
CA LEU A 69 -28.27 20.78 -20.24
C LEU A 69 -28.40 21.55 -18.92
N GLN A 70 -27.74 21.12 -17.85
CA GLN A 70 -27.33 21.99 -16.73
C GLN A 70 -26.53 21.23 -15.67
N SER A 71 -25.23 21.10 -15.91
CA SER A 71 -24.16 21.34 -14.95
C SER A 71 -22.86 20.95 -15.66
N ASP A 72 -21.80 21.71 -15.46
CA ASP A 72 -20.43 21.36 -15.84
C ASP A 72 -19.91 20.18 -15.00
N THR A 73 -20.68 19.09 -14.93
CA THR A 73 -20.36 17.90 -14.14
C THR A 73 -19.26 17.16 -14.88
N ASN A 74 -18.06 17.26 -14.33
CA ASN A 74 -16.92 16.48 -14.75
C ASN A 74 -17.09 15.04 -14.27
N TRP A 75 -16.71 14.09 -15.11
CA TRP A 75 -16.80 12.66 -14.78
C TRP A 75 -15.43 12.10 -14.48
N TRP A 76 -15.35 11.32 -13.41
CA TRP A 76 -14.16 10.59 -13.01
C TRP A 76 -14.33 9.11 -13.28
N LYS A 77 -13.25 8.44 -13.67
CA LYS A 77 -13.25 6.99 -13.84
C LYS A 77 -12.93 6.34 -12.49
N GLY A 78 -13.85 5.52 -12.00
CA GLY A 78 -13.72 4.85 -10.71
C GLY A 78 -14.02 3.36 -10.77
N THR A 79 -13.54 2.64 -9.76
CA THR A 79 -13.85 1.24 -9.50
C THR A 79 -14.51 1.12 -8.12
N CYS A 80 -15.56 0.31 -8.01
CA CYS A 80 -16.23 -0.04 -6.77
C CYS A 80 -16.76 -1.47 -6.90
N LYS A 81 -16.58 -2.33 -5.88
CA LYS A 81 -17.06 -3.72 -5.88
C LYS A 81 -16.67 -4.49 -7.15
N GLY A 82 -15.43 -4.26 -7.64
CA GLY A 82 -14.89 -4.90 -8.86
C GLY A 82 -15.46 -4.38 -10.19
N ARG A 83 -16.39 -3.41 -10.19
CA ARG A 83 -16.93 -2.80 -11.41
C ARG A 83 -16.28 -1.45 -11.66
N THR A 84 -15.95 -1.17 -12.91
CA THR A 84 -15.41 0.12 -13.34
C THR A 84 -16.47 0.90 -14.10
N GLY A 85 -16.60 2.19 -13.81
CA GLY A 85 -17.59 3.06 -14.44
C GLY A 85 -17.29 4.54 -14.21
N LEU A 86 -18.21 5.37 -14.67
CA LEU A 86 -18.16 6.82 -14.49
C LEU A 86 -18.81 7.21 -13.16
N ILE A 87 -18.17 8.13 -12.44
CA ILE A 87 -18.66 8.69 -11.18
C ILE A 87 -18.66 10.22 -11.31
N PRO A 88 -19.76 10.91 -10.95
CA PRO A 88 -19.79 12.37 -11.00
C PRO A 88 -18.77 12.98 -10.03
N SER A 89 -17.96 13.95 -10.47
CA SER A 89 -16.96 14.58 -9.59
C SER A 89 -17.61 15.34 -8.42
N ASN A 90 -18.81 15.90 -8.62
CA ASN A 90 -19.57 16.58 -7.58
C ASN A 90 -20.04 15.61 -6.49
N TYR A 91 -20.48 14.40 -6.86
CA TYR A 91 -20.79 13.35 -5.88
C TYR A 91 -19.57 13.08 -5.00
N VAL A 92 -18.38 12.87 -5.59
CA VAL A 92 -17.18 12.57 -4.79
C VAL A 92 -16.75 13.74 -3.91
N ALA A 93 -16.95 14.99 -4.36
CA ALA A 93 -16.59 16.17 -3.59
C ALA A 93 -17.52 16.44 -2.39
N GLU A 94 -18.81 16.09 -2.52
CA GLU A 94 -19.84 16.47 -1.53
C GLU A 94 -20.32 15.29 -0.68
N GLN A 95 -20.26 14.07 -1.22
CA GLN A 95 -20.92 12.87 -0.69
C GLN A 95 -19.96 11.69 -0.51
N ALA A 96 -18.65 11.90 -0.62
CA ALA A 96 -17.65 10.90 -0.34
C ALA A 96 -16.56 11.41 0.61
N GLU A 97 -16.07 10.54 1.48
CA GLU A 97 -14.97 10.82 2.39
C GLU A 97 -13.65 10.29 1.82
N SER A 98 -12.65 11.17 1.68
CA SER A 98 -11.30 10.77 1.23
C SER A 98 -10.60 9.91 2.28
N ILE A 99 -10.06 8.78 1.85
CA ILE A 99 -9.21 7.90 2.66
C ILE A 99 -7.76 8.10 2.24
N ASP A 100 -6.97 8.78 3.06
CA ASP A 100 -5.58 9.12 2.72
C ASP A 100 -4.66 7.88 2.70
N ASN A 101 -4.90 6.91 3.60
CA ASN A 101 -4.00 5.77 3.84
C ASN A 101 -4.77 4.43 3.88
N PRO A 102 -5.52 4.06 2.83
CA PRO A 102 -6.43 2.93 2.84
C PRO A 102 -5.71 1.60 3.10
N LEU A 103 -4.53 1.40 2.49
CA LEU A 103 -3.72 0.20 2.69
C LEU A 103 -3.20 0.08 4.13
N HIS A 104 -2.91 1.21 4.79
CA HIS A 104 -2.49 1.23 6.20
C HIS A 104 -3.64 0.88 7.13
N GLU A 105 -4.83 1.42 6.87
CA GLU A 105 -6.03 1.16 7.67
C GLU A 105 -6.46 -0.32 7.55
N ALA A 106 -6.43 -0.88 6.33
CA ALA A 106 -6.64 -2.30 6.09
C ALA A 106 -5.62 -3.16 6.85
N ALA A 107 -4.33 -2.83 6.74
CA ALA A 107 -3.27 -3.56 7.41
C ALA A 107 -3.36 -3.49 8.94
N LYS A 108 -3.61 -2.31 9.50
CA LYS A 108 -3.74 -2.08 10.95
C LYS A 108 -4.89 -2.89 11.56
N ARG A 109 -5.98 -3.05 10.82
CA ARG A 109 -7.17 -3.80 11.24
C ARG A 109 -7.09 -5.31 10.97
N GLY A 110 -6.08 -5.78 10.22
CA GLY A 110 -6.04 -7.16 9.74
C GLY A 110 -7.11 -7.46 8.68
N ASN A 111 -7.60 -6.44 7.97
CA ASN A 111 -8.63 -6.63 6.95
C ASN A 111 -7.99 -7.08 5.62
N LEU A 112 -7.79 -8.39 5.49
CA LEU A 112 -7.17 -9.01 4.30
C LEU A 112 -7.94 -8.75 3.01
N SER A 113 -9.28 -8.78 3.06
CA SER A 113 -10.11 -8.56 1.86
C SER A 113 -9.91 -7.16 1.31
N TRP A 114 -9.99 -6.15 2.17
CA TRP A 114 -9.81 -4.76 1.76
C TRP A 114 -8.37 -4.44 1.36
N LEU A 115 -7.39 -5.09 2.01
CA LEU A 115 -5.98 -4.99 1.63
C LEU A 115 -5.77 -5.47 0.18
N ARG A 116 -6.30 -6.65 -0.17
CA ARG A 116 -6.23 -7.20 -1.54
C ARG A 116 -6.92 -6.27 -2.53
N GLU A 117 -8.11 -5.79 -2.21
CA GLU A 117 -8.83 -4.85 -3.06
C GLU A 117 -8.03 -3.56 -3.31
N CYS A 118 -7.30 -3.04 -2.32
CA CYS A 118 -6.40 -1.91 -2.50
C CYS A 118 -5.24 -2.22 -3.44
N LEU A 119 -4.62 -3.40 -3.31
CA LEU A 119 -3.50 -3.83 -4.18
C LEU A 119 -3.97 -4.04 -5.62
N ASP A 120 -5.13 -4.67 -5.82
CA ASP A 120 -5.76 -4.90 -7.13
C ASP A 120 -6.08 -3.57 -7.82
N ASN A 121 -6.52 -2.57 -7.04
CA ASN A 121 -6.74 -1.20 -7.51
C ASN A 121 -5.48 -0.33 -7.50
N ARG A 122 -4.27 -0.94 -7.51
CA ARG A 122 -2.98 -0.24 -7.68
C ARG A 122 -2.70 0.86 -6.64
N VAL A 123 -3.22 0.72 -5.42
CA VAL A 123 -2.82 1.57 -4.31
C VAL A 123 -1.34 1.31 -4.01
N GLY A 124 -0.55 2.38 -3.86
CA GLY A 124 0.89 2.28 -3.64
C GLY A 124 1.25 1.53 -2.36
N VAL A 125 1.97 0.41 -2.49
CA VAL A 125 2.31 -0.49 -1.37
C VAL A 125 3.28 0.15 -0.35
N ASN A 126 4.16 1.03 -0.81
CA ASN A 126 5.15 1.73 0.02
C ASN A 126 4.72 3.16 0.41
N GLY A 127 3.41 3.45 0.35
CA GLY A 127 2.91 4.71 0.88
C GLY A 127 3.31 4.89 2.34
N LEU A 128 3.52 6.14 2.76
CA LEU A 128 3.87 6.48 4.14
C LEU A 128 2.73 7.28 4.77
N ASP A 129 2.32 6.89 5.97
CA ASP A 129 1.41 7.69 6.77
C ASP A 129 2.11 8.94 7.37
N LYS A 130 1.36 9.75 8.13
CA LYS A 130 1.90 10.97 8.76
C LYS A 130 3.03 10.71 9.76
N ALA A 131 3.16 9.49 10.28
CA ALA A 131 4.23 9.08 11.19
C ALA A 131 5.40 8.39 10.45
N GLY A 132 5.33 8.26 9.12
CA GLY A 132 6.34 7.59 8.30
C GLY A 132 6.23 6.07 8.34
N ASN A 133 5.13 5.51 8.83
CA ASN A 133 4.92 4.06 8.82
C ASN A 133 4.40 3.62 7.45
N THR A 134 4.77 2.41 7.04
CA THR A 134 4.19 1.70 5.89
C THR A 134 3.00 0.84 6.32
N ALA A 135 2.24 0.31 5.36
CA ALA A 135 1.24 -0.72 5.63
C ALA A 135 1.87 -1.98 6.26
N LEU A 136 3.08 -2.37 5.83
CA LEU A 136 3.83 -3.49 6.40
C LEU A 136 4.13 -3.27 7.89
N TYR A 137 4.54 -2.06 8.28
CA TYR A 137 4.76 -1.72 9.68
C TYR A 137 3.50 -1.96 10.52
N TRP A 138 2.34 -1.48 10.07
CA TRP A 138 1.08 -1.66 10.78
C TRP A 138 0.63 -3.13 10.84
N ALA A 139 0.82 -3.90 9.76
CA ALA A 139 0.54 -5.33 9.75
C ALA A 139 1.40 -6.08 10.79
N CYS A 140 2.70 -5.78 10.84
CA CYS A 140 3.65 -6.36 11.78
C CYS A 140 3.37 -5.92 13.23
N HIS A 141 3.03 -4.65 13.44
CA HIS A 141 2.66 -4.12 14.76
C HIS A 141 1.35 -4.73 15.28
N GLY A 142 0.43 -5.11 14.39
CA GLY A 142 -0.85 -5.74 14.71
C GLY A 142 -0.82 -7.26 14.83
N GLY A 143 0.25 -7.93 14.37
CA GLY A 143 0.34 -9.38 14.38
C GLY A 143 -0.43 -10.07 13.25
N HIS A 144 -0.78 -9.34 12.19
CA HIS A 144 -1.64 -9.82 11.11
C HIS A 144 -0.83 -10.60 10.09
N LYS A 145 -0.53 -11.86 10.41
CA LYS A 145 0.34 -12.74 9.61
C LYS A 145 -0.09 -12.86 8.15
N ASP A 146 -1.38 -13.03 7.90
CA ASP A 146 -1.99 -13.16 6.58
C ASP A 146 -1.83 -11.90 5.72
N VAL A 147 -1.98 -10.72 6.33
CA VAL A 147 -1.71 -9.43 5.71
C VAL A 147 -0.23 -9.28 5.40
N VAL A 148 0.66 -9.64 6.33
CA VAL A 148 2.11 -9.61 6.11
C VAL A 148 2.49 -10.51 4.94
N ASP A 149 1.97 -11.74 4.89
CA ASP A 149 2.23 -12.69 3.81
C ASP A 149 1.85 -12.11 2.45
N VAL A 150 0.63 -11.55 2.30
CA VAL A 150 0.20 -10.89 1.07
C VAL A 150 1.10 -9.70 0.71
N LEU A 151 1.46 -8.85 1.66
CA LEU A 151 2.38 -7.73 1.39
C LEU A 151 3.74 -8.23 0.89
N LEU A 152 4.30 -9.28 1.50
CA LEU A 152 5.58 -9.89 1.13
C LEU A 152 5.61 -10.56 -0.26
N THR A 153 4.45 -10.70 -0.92
CA THR A 153 4.35 -11.13 -2.33
C THR A 153 4.56 -9.98 -3.32
N GLN A 154 4.48 -8.72 -2.87
CA GLN A 154 4.57 -7.56 -3.74
C GLN A 154 6.03 -7.30 -4.15
N ALA A 155 6.27 -7.25 -5.47
CA ALA A 155 7.63 -7.24 -6.03
C ALA A 155 8.51 -6.06 -5.58
N ASN A 156 7.92 -4.89 -5.35
CA ASN A 156 8.65 -3.67 -5.00
C ASN A 156 8.49 -3.28 -3.53
N LEU A 157 8.15 -4.21 -2.64
CA LEU A 157 7.92 -3.90 -1.23
C LEU A 157 9.20 -3.42 -0.52
N GLU A 158 9.12 -2.28 0.17
CA GLU A 158 10.20 -1.78 1.02
C GLU A 158 10.10 -2.39 2.43
N LEU A 159 11.08 -3.22 2.80
CA LEU A 159 11.15 -3.91 4.10
C LEU A 159 11.80 -3.07 5.19
N ASN A 160 12.68 -2.14 4.80
CA ASN A 160 13.64 -1.49 5.67
C ASN A 160 13.31 -0.02 5.94
N GLN A 161 12.13 0.44 5.52
CA GLN A 161 11.66 1.79 5.81
C GLN A 161 11.66 2.04 7.33
N GLN A 162 12.36 3.07 7.75
CA GLN A 162 12.33 3.58 9.12
C GLN A 162 11.27 4.68 9.24
N ASN A 163 10.39 4.59 10.23
CA ASN A 163 9.42 5.63 10.53
C ASN A 163 10.09 6.83 11.23
N LYS A 164 9.32 7.82 11.68
CA LYS A 164 9.85 9.00 12.38
C LYS A 164 10.59 8.68 13.70
N LEU A 165 10.33 7.53 14.31
CA LEU A 165 11.02 7.04 15.51
C LEU A 165 12.26 6.21 15.16
N GLY A 166 12.54 6.00 13.87
CA GLY A 166 13.61 5.14 13.40
C GLY A 166 13.23 3.64 13.40
N ASP A 167 12.00 3.28 13.75
CA ASP A 167 11.58 1.88 13.82
C ASP A 167 11.23 1.35 12.43
N THR A 168 11.61 0.10 12.17
CA THR A 168 11.20 -0.68 10.99
C THR A 168 10.05 -1.63 11.33
N ALA A 169 9.46 -2.27 10.31
CA ALA A 169 8.48 -3.33 10.53
C ALA A 169 9.03 -4.49 11.40
N LEU A 170 10.32 -4.79 11.27
CA LEU A 170 11.01 -5.80 12.08
C LEU A 170 11.13 -5.38 13.56
N HIS A 171 11.37 -4.09 13.85
CA HIS A 171 11.35 -3.58 15.23
C HIS A 171 9.97 -3.78 15.86
N ALA A 172 8.90 -3.47 15.13
CA ALA A 172 7.54 -3.65 15.61
C ALA A 172 7.19 -5.12 15.88
N ALA A 173 7.49 -6.03 14.95
CA ALA A 173 7.25 -7.47 15.13
C ALA A 173 8.03 -8.05 16.32
N ALA A 174 9.31 -7.67 16.47
CA ALA A 174 10.15 -8.10 17.58
C ALA A 174 9.62 -7.60 18.92
N TRP A 175 9.24 -6.31 19.00
CA TRP A 175 8.66 -5.71 20.21
C TRP A 175 7.35 -6.34 20.62
N LYS A 176 6.49 -6.67 19.66
CA LYS A 176 5.22 -7.35 19.94
C LYS A 176 5.37 -8.85 20.20
N GLY A 177 6.53 -9.43 19.90
CA GLY A 177 6.82 -10.84 20.17
C GLY A 177 6.27 -11.80 19.11
N TYR A 178 5.97 -11.34 17.90
CA TYR A 178 5.46 -12.19 16.82
C TYR A 178 6.60 -12.91 16.09
N ALA A 179 7.05 -14.03 16.67
CA ALA A 179 8.21 -14.77 16.18
C ALA A 179 8.06 -15.29 14.75
N ASP A 180 6.86 -15.69 14.36
CA ASP A 180 6.55 -16.13 13.00
C ASP A 180 6.62 -14.98 11.99
N ILE A 181 6.14 -13.78 12.33
CA ILE A 181 6.30 -12.58 11.49
C ILE A 181 7.78 -12.17 11.42
N VAL A 182 8.52 -12.24 12.53
CA VAL A 182 9.97 -12.00 12.53
C VAL A 182 10.67 -12.97 11.57
N GLU A 183 10.35 -14.26 11.63
CA GLU A 183 10.91 -15.26 10.71
C GLU A 183 10.61 -14.94 9.24
N MET A 184 9.34 -14.67 8.89
CA MET A 184 8.96 -14.30 7.52
C MET A 184 9.71 -13.06 7.00
N LEU A 185 9.87 -12.03 7.84
CA LEU A 185 10.63 -10.83 7.48
C LEU A 185 12.12 -11.15 7.24
N LEU A 186 12.73 -12.00 8.07
CA LEU A 186 14.15 -12.38 7.94
C LEU A 186 14.40 -13.28 6.73
N GLU A 187 13.44 -14.12 6.35
CA GLU A 187 13.46 -14.93 5.13
C GLU A 187 13.40 -14.05 3.88
N LYS A 188 12.58 -12.99 3.92
CA LYS A 188 12.47 -12.00 2.84
C LYS A 188 13.62 -10.97 2.82
N GLY A 189 14.59 -11.09 3.73
CA GLY A 189 15.80 -10.28 3.71
C GLY A 189 15.68 -8.93 4.43
N ALA A 190 14.77 -8.79 5.40
CA ALA A 190 14.74 -7.62 6.27
C ALA A 190 16.09 -7.43 7.00
N ARG A 191 16.56 -6.20 7.06
CA ARG A 191 17.83 -5.82 7.70
C ARG A 191 17.72 -5.88 9.21
N THR A 192 18.71 -6.49 9.85
CA THR A 192 18.82 -6.63 11.31
C THR A 192 19.82 -5.66 11.94
N ASP A 193 20.49 -4.83 11.13
CA ASP A 193 21.55 -3.91 11.53
C ASP A 193 21.08 -2.45 11.68
N LEU A 194 19.81 -2.17 11.35
CA LEU A 194 19.22 -0.84 11.48
C LEU A 194 18.87 -0.53 12.93
N LYS A 195 19.28 0.64 13.40
CA LYS A 195 18.99 1.17 14.73
C LYS A 195 17.92 2.23 14.67
N ASN A 196 16.97 2.19 15.61
CA ASN A 196 16.01 3.26 15.79
C ASN A 196 16.63 4.50 16.47
N ASN A 197 15.84 5.54 16.71
CA ASN A 197 16.34 6.79 17.31
C ASN A 197 16.85 6.61 18.75
N GLU A 198 16.44 5.54 19.44
CA GLU A 198 16.97 5.16 20.76
C GLU A 198 18.25 4.32 20.66
N LYS A 199 18.83 4.18 19.46
CA LYS A 199 20.01 3.35 19.15
C LYS A 199 19.78 1.84 19.36
N LYS A 200 18.53 1.40 19.44
CA LYS A 200 18.14 0.00 19.61
C LYS A 200 17.99 -0.68 18.26
N LEU A 201 18.52 -1.89 18.14
CA LEU A 201 18.26 -2.82 17.04
C LEU A 201 16.91 -3.52 17.26
N ALA A 202 16.39 -4.18 16.23
CA ALA A 202 15.23 -5.07 16.38
C ALA A 202 15.46 -6.16 17.44
N LEU A 203 16.70 -6.64 17.60
CA LEU A 203 17.07 -7.60 18.66
C LEU A 203 16.88 -7.01 20.06
N ASP A 204 17.24 -5.74 20.26
CA ASP A 204 17.12 -5.05 21.55
C ASP A 204 15.65 -4.77 21.90
N MET A 205 14.78 -4.76 20.90
CA MET A 205 13.33 -4.62 21.07
C MET A 205 12.63 -5.95 21.37
N ALA A 206 13.27 -7.10 21.16
CA ALA A 206 12.63 -8.41 21.28
C ALA A 206 12.11 -8.68 22.71
N THR A 207 10.80 -8.86 22.86
CA THR A 207 10.17 -9.07 24.18
C THR A 207 10.11 -10.53 24.61
N ASN A 208 10.33 -11.49 23.70
CA ASN A 208 10.37 -12.91 24.03
C ASN A 208 11.60 -13.62 23.46
N ALA A 209 11.90 -14.79 24.04
CA ALA A 209 13.07 -15.58 23.70
C ALA A 209 13.04 -16.11 22.26
N ALA A 210 11.86 -16.38 21.69
CA ALA A 210 11.73 -16.88 20.33
C ALA A 210 12.19 -15.84 19.31
N CYS A 211 11.66 -14.61 19.37
CA CYS A 211 12.10 -13.49 18.53
C CYS A 211 13.59 -13.20 18.71
N ALA A 212 14.07 -13.16 19.96
CA ALA A 212 15.48 -12.89 20.25
C ALA A 212 16.39 -13.98 19.64
N SER A 213 15.99 -15.24 19.70
CA SER A 213 16.76 -16.36 19.16
C SER A 213 16.85 -16.30 17.63
N LEU A 214 15.75 -15.99 16.94
CA LEU A 214 15.72 -15.81 15.48
C LEU A 214 16.64 -14.69 15.02
N LEU A 215 16.58 -13.53 15.70
CA LEU A 215 17.39 -12.35 15.37
C LEU A 215 18.88 -12.59 15.64
N LYS A 216 19.24 -13.29 16.73
CA LYS A 216 20.63 -13.69 17.02
C LYS A 216 21.18 -14.67 15.98
N LYS A 217 20.38 -15.66 15.56
CA LYS A 217 20.79 -16.67 14.57
C LYS A 217 21.13 -16.04 13.22
N LYS A 218 20.40 -15.01 12.79
CA LYS A 218 20.69 -14.28 11.54
C LYS A 218 22.01 -13.49 11.63
N GLN A 219 22.31 -12.89 12.79
CA GLN A 219 23.56 -12.15 13.00
C GLN A 219 24.79 -13.07 12.96
N SER A 220 24.73 -14.26 13.57
CA SER A 220 25.84 -15.22 13.54
C SER A 220 26.07 -15.84 12.15
N GLY A 221 25.00 -16.04 11.37
CA GLY A 221 25.10 -16.55 9.99
C GLY A 221 25.77 -15.60 8.99
N GLY A 222 25.90 -14.31 9.31
CA GLY A 222 26.61 -13.32 8.49
C GLY A 222 28.12 -13.27 8.70
N ALA A 223 28.62 -13.78 9.83
CA ALA A 223 30.04 -13.70 10.20
C ALA A 223 30.90 -14.87 9.67
N VAL A 224 30.31 -15.93 9.13
CA VAL A 224 31.02 -17.19 8.79
C VAL A 224 31.59 -17.20 7.35
N ARG A 225 31.53 -16.09 6.59
CA ARG A 225 31.95 -16.07 5.17
C ARG A 225 33.29 -15.38 4.85
N THR A 226 34.12 -15.01 5.83
CA THR A 226 35.37 -14.27 5.57
C THR A 226 36.64 -14.84 6.21
N LEU A 227 36.67 -16.11 6.61
CA LEU A 227 37.89 -16.74 7.12
C LEU A 227 38.11 -18.14 6.52
N SER A 228 38.33 -18.21 5.20
CA SER A 228 39.05 -19.34 4.60
C SER A 228 39.63 -18.91 3.26
N ASN A 229 40.79 -18.27 3.31
CA ASN A 229 41.88 -18.35 2.34
C ASN A 229 42.98 -17.41 2.82
N ALA A 230 43.78 -17.86 3.78
CA ALA A 230 45.14 -17.40 3.96
C ALA A 230 46.01 -18.62 3.70
N GLU A 231 46.85 -18.49 2.68
CA GLU A 231 47.55 -19.55 1.97
C GLU A 231 48.52 -20.33 2.86
N GLU A 232 48.52 -21.63 2.63
CA GLU A 232 49.62 -22.55 2.91
C GLU A 232 50.77 -22.18 1.97
N TYR A 233 51.83 -21.55 2.50
CA TYR A 233 53.15 -21.53 1.86
C TYR A 233 54.10 -22.27 2.80
N LEU A 234 54.18 -23.59 2.56
CA LEU A 234 55.39 -24.36 2.78
C LEU A 234 56.38 -23.93 1.69
N ASP A 235 57.54 -23.41 2.08
CA ASP A 235 58.76 -23.59 1.32
C ASP A 235 59.89 -23.78 2.34
N ASP A 236 60.24 -25.05 2.50
CA ASP A 236 61.50 -25.50 3.08
C ASP A 236 62.64 -25.24 2.08
N GLU A 237 63.86 -25.21 2.62
CA GLU A 237 65.18 -25.21 1.94
C GLU A 237 65.77 -23.83 1.62
N ASP A 238 66.75 -23.41 2.44
CA ASP A 238 68.11 -23.28 1.92
C ASP A 238 69.14 -23.44 3.05
N SER A 239 70.10 -24.30 2.73
CA SER A 239 71.26 -24.76 3.48
C SER A 239 72.40 -23.75 3.54
N ASP A 240 73.10 -23.71 4.68
CA ASP A 240 74.57 -23.56 4.75
C ASP A 240 75.11 -24.26 6.01
#